data_AF-G4FMV2-F1
#
_entry.id   AF-G4FMV2-F1
#
_cell.length_a   1.000
_cell.length_b   1.000
_cell.length_c   1.000
_cell.angle_alpha   90.00
_cell.angle_beta   90.00
_cell.angle_gamma   90.00
#
_symmetry.space_group_name_H-M   'P 1'
#
loop_
_entity.id
_entity.type
_entity.pdbx_description
1 polymer ?
#
loop_
_entity_poly.entity_id
_entity_poly.type
_entity_poly.pdbx_seq_one_letter_code
_entity_poly.pdbx_strand_id
1 'polypeptide(L)' 'MLPDEDRVVINCIVQALKEDVLTLYGDGSQTRSFCFVDDLIEGMIRLMDQARTGETIVLATVE' A
#
# COMPACT_ATOMS: atom_id res chain seq x y z
N MET A 1 7.30 -6.14 -15.18
CA MET A 1 6.33 -5.34 -14.41
C MET A 1 5.00 -5.44 -15.13
N LEU A 2 3.90 -5.67 -14.41
CA LEU A 2 2.58 -5.67 -15.06
C LEU A 2 2.34 -4.29 -15.69
N PRO A 3 1.85 -4.24 -16.94
CA PRO A 3 1.20 -3.04 -17.45
C PRO A 3 0.01 -2.74 -16.52
N ASP A 4 -0.21 -1.47 -16.18
CA ASP A 4 -1.35 -1.00 -15.39
C ASP A 4 -1.30 -1.30 -13.87
N GLU A 5 -0.16 -1.04 -13.22
CA GLU A 5 -0.12 -0.97 -11.76
C GLU A 5 -0.75 0.34 -11.26
N ASP A 6 -1.98 0.26 -10.72
CA ASP A 6 -2.67 1.37 -10.02
C ASP A 6 -2.03 1.76 -8.68
N ARG A 7 -0.86 1.19 -8.35
CA ARG A 7 -0.13 1.47 -7.12
C ARG A 7 0.64 2.77 -7.26
N VAL A 8 0.15 3.82 -6.60
CA VAL A 8 0.73 5.17 -6.62
C VAL A 8 2.24 5.21 -6.35
N VAL A 9 2.74 4.41 -5.38
CA VAL A 9 4.16 4.38 -5.02
C VAL A 9 5.01 3.80 -6.15
N ILE A 10 4.58 2.68 -6.75
CA ILE A 10 5.34 2.03 -7.84
C ILE A 10 5.33 2.92 -9.08
N ASN A 11 4.17 3.47 -9.44
CA ASN A 11 4.07 4.32 -10.61
C ASN A 11 4.94 5.60 -10.46
N CYS A 12 4.90 6.24 -9.29
CA CYS A 12 5.75 7.39 -8.99
C CYS A 12 7.25 7.06 -9.11
N ILE A 13 7.71 5.95 -8.51
CA ILE A 13 9.11 5.53 -8.59
C ILE A 13 9.52 5.22 -10.04
N VAL A 14 8.70 4.50 -10.79
CA VAL A 14 9.00 4.14 -12.18
C VAL A 14 9.08 5.38 -13.07
N GLN A 15 8.16 6.33 -12.91
CA GLN A 15 8.20 7.61 -13.64
C GLN A 15 9.44 8.43 -13.25
N ALA A 16 9.77 8.51 -11.97
CA ALA A 16 10.99 9.19 -11.51
C ALA A 16 12.28 8.57 -12.08
N LEU A 17 12.37 7.23 -12.10
CA LEU A 17 13.53 6.51 -12.65
C LEU A 17 13.67 6.67 -14.17
N LYS A 18 12.58 6.99 -14.87
CA LYS A 18 12.56 7.25 -16.31
C LYS A 18 12.74 8.74 -16.66
N GLU A 19 12.85 9.61 -15.65
CA GLU A 19 12.82 11.06 -15.82
C GLU A 19 11.51 11.56 -16.49
N ASP A 20 10.44 10.78 -16.35
CA ASP A 20 9.11 11.15 -16.83
C ASP A 20 8.44 12.16 -15.89
N VAL A 21 7.48 12.92 -16.43
CA VAL A 21 6.64 13.79 -15.61
C VAL A 21 5.81 12.95 -14.62
N LEU A 22 5.96 13.24 -13.33
CA LEU A 22 5.20 12.56 -12.28
C LEU A 22 3.70 12.85 -12.39
N THR A 23 2.91 11.79 -12.49
CA THR A 23 1.46 11.89 -12.66
C THR A 23 0.79 12.18 -11.32
N LEU A 24 0.13 13.33 -11.22
CA LEU A 24 -0.77 13.65 -10.12
C LEU A 24 -2.20 13.25 -10.48
N TYR A 25 -2.80 12.36 -9.70
CA TYR A 25 -4.20 11.95 -9.88
C TYR A 25 -5.11 12.87 -9.08
N GLY A 26 -6.11 13.48 -9.73
CA GLY A 26 -7.02 14.42 -9.08
C GLY A 26 -6.32 15.73 -8.71
N ASP A 27 -6.59 16.23 -7.50
CA ASP A 27 -5.98 17.46 -6.97
C ASP A 27 -4.81 17.21 -6.01
N GLY A 28 -4.49 15.94 -5.70
CA GLY A 28 -3.42 15.56 -4.80
C GLY A 28 -3.74 15.70 -3.31
N SER A 29 -4.96 16.10 -2.95
CA SER A 29 -5.38 16.29 -1.55
C SER A 29 -5.79 15.01 -0.85
N GLN A 30 -5.90 13.90 -1.58
CA GLN A 30 -6.36 12.62 -1.08
C GLN A 30 -5.35 11.95 -0.14
N THR A 31 -5.83 11.44 1.00
CA THR A 31 -5.00 10.66 1.92
C THR A 31 -5.05 9.17 1.60
N ARG A 32 -3.94 8.46 1.85
CA ARG A 32 -3.78 7.01 1.70
C ARG A 32 -2.93 6.47 2.85
N SER A 33 -3.21 5.25 3.28
CA SER A 33 -2.33 4.50 4.18
C SER A 33 -1.29 3.76 3.37
N PHE A 34 -0.04 3.80 3.79
CA PHE A 34 1.00 2.93 3.28
C PHE A 34 1.44 2.00 4.41
N CYS A 35 1.76 0.76 4.05
CA CYS A 35 2.20 -0.26 4.98
C CYS A 35 3.44 -0.92 4.38
N PHE A 36 4.48 -1.11 5.20
CA PHE A 36 5.63 -1.87 4.77
C PHE A 36 5.27 -3.36 4.65
N VAL A 37 5.94 -4.04 3.73
CA VAL A 37 5.62 -5.44 3.39
C VAL A 37 5.94 -6.37 4.56
N ASP A 38 7.02 -6.10 5.28
CA ASP A 38 7.41 -6.82 6.50
C ASP A 38 6.37 -6.64 7.62
N ASP A 39 5.91 -5.41 7.87
CA ASP A 39 4.86 -5.14 8.86
C ASP A 39 3.54 -5.86 8.52
N LEU A 40 3.13 -5.84 7.25
CA LEU A 40 1.92 -6.52 6.81
C LEU A 40 2.00 -8.03 7.04
N ILE A 41 3.13 -8.64 6.65
CA ILE A 41 3.34 -10.09 6.79
C ILE A 41 3.39 -10.48 8.27
N GLU A 42 4.14 -9.74 9.09
CA GLU A 42 4.22 -10.00 10.53
C GLU A 42 2.85 -9.87 11.19
N GLY A 43 2.09 -8.82 10.84
CA GLY A 43 0.71 -8.64 11.30
C GLY A 43 -0.18 -9.83 10.94
N MET A 44 -0.14 -10.28 9.68
CA MET A 44 -0.91 -11.45 9.24
C MET A 44 -0.54 -12.73 10.00
N ILE A 45 0.75 -13.01 10.19
CA ILE A 45 1.23 -14.19 10.92
C ILE A 45 0.72 -14.16 12.35
N ARG A 46 0.86 -13.02 13.04
CA ARG A 46 0.36 -12.86 14.42
C ARG A 46 -1.13 -13.06 14.53
N LEU A 47 -1.90 -12.57 13.55
CA LEU A 47 -3.36 -12.74 13.55
C LEU A 47 -3.78 -14.20 13.38
N MET A 48 -3.08 -14.96 12.53
CA MET A 48 -3.36 -16.39 12.35
C MET A 48 -3.03 -17.23 13.59
N ASP A 49 -2.08 -16.79 14.42
CA ASP A 49 -1.70 -17.46 15.67
C ASP A 49 -2.70 -17.22 16.82
N GLN A 50 -3.65 -16.29 16.65
CA GLN A 50 -4.68 -16.05 17.66
C GLN A 50 -5.83 -17.06 17.54
N ALA A 51 -6.34 -17.55 18.67
CA ALA A 51 -7.55 -18.39 18.74
C ALA A 51 -8.84 -17.55 18.60
N ARG A 52 -8.89 -16.65 17.60
CA ARG A 52 -10.02 -15.76 17.32
C ARG A 52 -10.53 -16.06 15.91
N THR A 53 -11.85 -16.25 15.76
CA THR A 53 -12.46 -16.66 14.49
C THR A 53 -13.64 -15.75 14.15
N GLY A 54 -13.75 -15.34 12.89
CA GLY A 54 -14.86 -14.52 12.39
C GLY A 54 -14.68 -13.01 12.56
N GLU A 55 -13.48 -12.54 12.92
CA GLU A 55 -13.19 -11.12 13.09
C GLU A 55 -12.53 -10.50 11.85
N THR A 56 -12.88 -9.26 11.56
CA THR A 56 -12.21 -8.43 10.54
C THR A 56 -11.25 -7.47 11.25
N ILE A 57 -9.96 -7.53 10.91
CA ILE A 57 -8.92 -6.72 11.54
C ILE A 57 -8.22 -5.88 10.48
N VAL A 58 -8.06 -4.59 10.78
CA VAL A 58 -7.34 -3.64 9.93
C VAL A 58 -5.85 -3.70 10.26
N LEU A 59 -5.01 -3.99 9.26
CA LEU A 59 -3.55 -4.11 9.43
C LEU A 59 -2.78 -2.82 9.11
N ALA A 60 -3.43 -1.82 8.51
CA ALA A 60 -2.85 -0.53 8.23
C ALA A 60 -3.92 0.56 8.27
N THR A 61 -3.63 1.68 8.93
CA THR A 61 -4.53 2.84 9.01
C THR A 61 -3.87 4.07 8.40
N VAL A 62 -4.69 5.02 7.96
CA VAL A 62 -4.25 6.40 7.75
C VAL A 62 -4.12 7.00 9.15
N GLU A 63 -3.03 7.69 9.45
CA GLU A 63 -3.04 8.69 10.54
C GLU A 63 -3.49 10.04 9.98
#